data_AF-A0A9D8PXP7-F1
#
_entry.id   AF-A0A9D8PXP7-F1
#
_cell.length_a   1.000
_cell.length_b   1.000
_cell.length_c   1.000
_cell.angle_alpha   90.00
_cell.angle_beta   90.00
_cell.angle_gamma   90.00
#
_symmetry.space_group_name_H-M   'P 1'
#
loop_
_entity.id
_entity.type
_entity.pdbx_description
1 polymer ?
#
loop_
_entity_poly.entity_id
_entity_poly.type
_entity_poly.pdbx_seq_one_letter_code
_entity_poly.pdbx_strand_id
1 'polypeptide(L)'
;MAGGAKRLVETGRNALRQAGRKWLGAPRWLEGSQATGVVLSTDPPIVNTTLTWPEPAAYLWSFGNRIGRRPAAFLVCMSWHFDDSGGGRECIRAVAAYRRRFPMHEVHLLANSPDEVEGFARLGEAAFLLNQNLAVSERYFFPVEDVPVEFDAIYNARLDPMKRIELAAAIDRVAYVTRPPWAIDPAVYAGLHAGIAARHPDHRSLNPLENGLVRDMDAASVNRALGRAAVGLALSEVEGAMLASMEYMLAGLPIVSTPSKGGRD
;
A
#
# COMPACT_ATOMS: atom_id res chain seq x y z
N MET A 1 -14.58 16.60 37.38
CA MET A 1 -13.44 15.96 38.07
C MET A 1 -13.00 14.60 37.49
N ALA A 2 -13.52 14.13 36.34
CA ALA A 2 -13.18 12.80 35.77
C ALA A 2 -12.28 12.82 34.51
N GLY A 3 -11.88 14.00 34.02
CA GLY A 3 -11.06 14.15 32.79
C GLY A 3 -9.54 14.11 33.01
N GLY A 4 -9.06 14.36 34.24
CA GLY A 4 -7.62 14.36 34.56
C GLY A 4 -7.05 12.96 34.79
N ALA A 5 -7.85 12.05 35.36
CA ALA A 5 -7.41 10.69 35.69
C ALA A 5 -7.17 9.81 34.44
N LYS A 6 -7.97 9.97 33.37
CA LYS A 6 -7.81 9.21 32.13
C LYS A 6 -6.54 9.57 31.35
N ARG A 7 -6.17 10.88 31.32
CA ARG A 7 -4.90 11.34 30.72
C ARG A 7 -3.68 10.86 31.52
N LEU A 8 -3.77 10.78 32.86
CA LEU A 8 -2.68 10.24 33.67
C LEU A 8 -2.49 8.72 33.46
N VAL A 9 -3.57 7.97 33.24
CA VAL A 9 -3.52 6.52 33.00
C VAL A 9 -3.01 6.17 31.60
N GLU A 10 -3.34 6.94 30.55
CA GLU A 10 -2.78 6.74 29.19
C GLU A 10 -1.32 7.20 29.09
N THR A 11 -0.96 8.31 29.71
CA THR A 11 0.44 8.76 29.81
C THR A 11 1.25 7.75 30.65
N GLY A 12 0.65 7.18 31.70
CA GLY A 12 1.22 6.10 32.51
C GLY A 12 1.38 4.78 31.73
N ARG A 13 0.45 4.41 30.84
CA ARG A 13 0.54 3.19 30.01
C ARG A 13 1.61 3.29 28.93
N ASN A 14 1.77 4.45 28.31
CA ASN A 14 2.86 4.71 27.36
C ASN A 14 4.21 4.83 28.09
N ALA A 15 4.23 5.46 29.27
CA ALA A 15 5.42 5.51 30.12
C ALA A 15 5.82 4.13 30.68
N LEU A 16 4.86 3.23 30.99
CA LEU A 16 5.14 1.86 31.44
C LEU A 16 5.63 0.95 30.30
N ARG A 17 5.15 1.13 29.06
CA ARG A 17 5.72 0.47 27.87
C ARG A 17 7.13 0.97 27.52
N GLN A 18 7.42 2.25 27.77
CA GLN A 18 8.78 2.81 27.68
C GLN A 18 9.68 2.38 28.86
N ALA A 19 9.14 2.32 30.09
CA ALA A 19 9.90 2.00 31.29
C ALA A 19 10.24 0.50 31.40
N GLY A 20 9.37 -0.40 30.94
CA GLY A 20 9.65 -1.83 30.86
C GLY A 20 10.80 -2.17 29.90
N ARG A 21 11.03 -1.33 28.87
CA ARG A 21 12.19 -1.44 27.96
C ARG A 21 13.47 -0.83 28.55
N LYS A 22 13.33 0.06 29.54
CA LYS A 22 14.45 0.75 30.21
C LYS A 22 15.27 -0.16 31.13
N TRP A 23 14.69 -1.28 31.58
CA TRP A 23 15.33 -2.23 32.51
C TRP A 23 15.96 -3.46 31.83
N LEU A 24 15.78 -3.65 30.52
CA LEU A 24 16.27 -4.82 29.76
C LEU A 24 17.30 -4.48 28.66
N GLY A 25 18.14 -3.46 28.90
CA GLY A 25 19.46 -3.36 28.25
C GLY A 25 19.49 -3.28 26.71
N ALA A 26 18.45 -2.77 26.04
CA ALA A 26 18.50 -2.59 24.59
C ALA A 26 19.31 -1.31 24.20
N PRO A 27 20.24 -1.38 23.23
CA PRO A 27 21.05 -0.24 22.81
C PRO A 27 20.20 0.92 22.24
N ARG A 28 20.60 2.16 22.56
CA ARG A 28 19.96 3.46 22.22
C ARG A 28 19.70 3.76 20.73
N TRP A 29 20.06 2.88 19.79
CA TRP A 29 19.92 3.11 18.34
C TRP A 29 18.59 2.58 17.75
N LEU A 30 17.69 2.07 18.59
CA LEU A 30 16.44 1.41 18.19
C LEU A 30 15.20 2.33 18.12
N GLU A 31 15.32 3.62 18.40
CA GLU A 31 14.20 4.57 18.30
C GLU A 31 14.29 5.35 16.97
N GLY A 32 13.40 5.06 16.01
CA GLY A 32 13.03 6.10 15.04
C GLY A 32 12.91 5.80 13.53
N SER A 33 12.95 4.57 13.02
CA SER A 33 12.51 4.33 11.63
C SER A 33 11.88 2.97 11.41
N GLN A 34 10.56 2.93 11.23
CA GLN A 34 9.92 1.80 10.56
C GLN A 34 10.16 1.98 9.05
N ALA A 35 10.77 0.98 8.42
CA ALA A 35 10.96 0.93 6.98
C ALA A 35 10.09 -0.18 6.41
N THR A 36 9.41 0.09 5.29
CA THR A 36 8.64 -0.92 4.58
C THR A 36 9.46 -1.42 3.41
N GLY A 37 9.69 -2.74 3.37
CA GLY A 37 10.42 -3.39 2.29
C GLY A 37 10.60 -4.88 2.56
N VAL A 38 11.04 -5.60 1.54
CA VAL A 38 11.33 -7.03 1.57
C VAL A 38 12.83 -7.23 1.37
N VAL A 39 13.47 -7.99 2.26
CA VAL A 39 14.85 -8.42 2.09
C VAL A 39 14.85 -9.69 1.23
N LEU A 40 15.36 -9.57 0.01
CA LEU A 40 15.41 -10.66 -0.97
C LEU A 40 16.66 -11.53 -0.79
N SER A 41 17.77 -10.92 -0.38
CA SER A 41 19.00 -11.61 -0.02
C SER A 41 19.66 -10.88 1.14
N THR A 42 20.35 -11.62 2.01
CA THR A 42 21.18 -11.06 3.08
C THR A 42 22.65 -10.95 2.69
N ASP A 43 23.11 -11.70 1.69
CA ASP A 43 24.50 -11.67 1.22
C ASP A 43 24.64 -11.99 -0.29
N PRO A 44 24.96 -11.00 -1.14
CA PRO A 44 24.93 -9.57 -0.83
C PRO A 44 23.50 -9.13 -0.47
N PRO A 45 23.31 -8.05 0.32
CA PRO A 45 21.99 -7.57 0.69
C PRO A 45 21.29 -7.01 -0.54
N ILE A 46 20.10 -7.54 -0.79
CA ILE A 46 19.21 -7.06 -1.84
C ILE A 46 17.87 -6.75 -1.17
N VAL A 47 17.42 -5.50 -1.29
CA VAL A 47 16.19 -5.02 -0.66
C VAL A 47 15.25 -4.47 -1.71
N ASN A 48 14.03 -5.00 -1.77
CA ASN A 48 12.93 -4.36 -2.46
C ASN A 48 12.23 -3.38 -1.51
N THR A 49 12.18 -2.11 -1.86
CA THR A 49 11.55 -1.04 -1.08
C THR A 49 10.81 -0.12 -2.03
N THR A 50 10.15 0.91 -1.51
CA THR A 50 9.44 1.89 -2.34
C THR A 50 9.93 3.31 -2.08
N LEU A 51 9.82 4.17 -3.10
CA LEU A 51 9.72 5.61 -2.87
C LEU A 51 8.33 5.94 -2.34
N THR A 52 8.24 6.89 -1.42
CA THR A 52 6.98 7.30 -0.78
C THR A 52 6.75 8.79 -0.85
N TRP A 53 5.51 9.25 -0.95
CA TRP A 53 5.17 10.66 -0.77
C TRP A 53 4.54 10.88 0.62
N PRO A 54 4.87 11.96 1.37
CA PRO A 54 5.73 13.10 1.02
C PRO A 54 7.22 12.95 1.38
N GLU A 55 7.68 11.75 1.77
CA GLU A 55 9.08 11.52 2.14
C GLU A 55 9.77 10.52 1.18
N PRO A 56 10.23 10.96 -0.01
CA PRO A 56 10.60 10.09 -1.13
C PRO A 56 11.52 8.92 -0.81
N ALA A 57 12.58 9.15 -0.03
CA ALA A 57 13.62 8.16 0.20
C ALA A 57 13.67 7.63 1.65
N ALA A 58 12.64 7.87 2.48
CA ALA A 58 12.69 7.54 3.91
C ALA A 58 13.06 6.08 4.17
N TYR A 59 12.46 5.14 3.43
CA TYR A 59 12.77 3.72 3.56
C TYR A 59 14.17 3.37 3.05
N LEU A 60 14.58 3.96 1.93
CA LEU A 60 15.92 3.78 1.37
C LEU A 60 17.01 4.20 2.37
N TRP A 61 16.85 5.38 3.00
CA TRP A 61 17.72 5.87 4.08
C TRP A 61 17.70 4.95 5.30
N SER A 62 16.52 4.45 5.68
CA SER A 62 16.36 3.57 6.82
C SER A 62 17.12 2.25 6.65
N PHE A 63 17.05 1.63 5.47
CA PHE A 63 17.83 0.42 5.17
C PHE A 63 19.32 0.74 4.97
N GLY A 64 19.65 1.80 4.25
CA GLY A 64 21.04 2.20 3.99
C GLY A 64 21.83 2.46 5.28
N ASN A 65 21.22 3.15 6.25
CA ASN A 65 21.84 3.38 7.57
C ASN A 65 22.13 2.08 8.33
N ARG A 66 21.30 1.04 8.17
CA ARG A 66 21.48 -0.27 8.83
C ARG A 66 22.52 -1.13 8.12
N ILE A 67 22.51 -1.11 6.78
CA ILE A 67 23.46 -1.86 5.94
C ILE A 67 24.87 -1.23 6.02
N GLY A 68 24.95 0.09 6.15
CA GLY A 68 26.19 0.81 6.37
C GLY A 68 27.00 1.01 5.09
N ARG A 69 28.31 0.74 5.14
CA ARG A 69 29.22 0.91 4.01
C ARG A 69 29.61 -0.44 3.44
N ARG A 70 28.64 -1.29 3.10
CA ARG A 70 28.88 -2.57 2.42
C ARG A 70 28.16 -2.60 1.07
N PRO A 71 28.62 -3.38 0.08
CA PRO A 71 27.89 -3.52 -1.17
C PRO A 71 26.43 -3.93 -0.91
N ALA A 72 25.49 -3.29 -1.61
CA ALA A 72 24.06 -3.58 -1.49
C ALA A 72 23.32 -3.18 -2.75
N ALA A 73 22.22 -3.86 -3.05
CA ALA A 73 21.31 -3.46 -4.12
C ALA A 73 19.92 -3.13 -3.57
N PHE A 74 19.36 -2.03 -4.06
CA PHE A 74 18.00 -1.59 -3.76
C PHE A 74 17.18 -1.61 -5.03
N LEU A 75 16.15 -2.46 -5.04
CA LEU A 75 15.08 -2.41 -6.02
C LEU A 75 14.02 -1.47 -5.47
N VAL A 76 13.81 -0.32 -6.10
CA VAL A 76 12.97 0.74 -5.55
C VAL A 76 11.75 0.94 -6.43
N CYS A 77 10.61 0.43 -5.97
CA CYS A 77 9.32 0.60 -6.62
C CYS A 77 8.71 2.00 -6.35
N MET A 78 7.70 2.37 -7.13
CA MET A 78 6.96 3.61 -6.95
C MET A 78 5.65 3.35 -6.19
N SER A 79 5.48 3.91 -4.98
CA SER A 79 4.23 3.72 -4.20
C SER A 79 3.02 4.42 -4.82
N TRP A 80 3.29 5.37 -5.71
CA TRP A 80 2.32 6.19 -6.41
C TRP A 80 2.75 6.37 -7.87
N HIS A 81 1.99 7.16 -8.62
CA HIS A 81 2.44 7.62 -9.92
C HIS A 81 3.37 8.84 -9.79
N PHE A 82 4.59 8.78 -10.34
CA PHE A 82 5.57 9.87 -10.31
C PHE A 82 6.05 10.27 -11.71
N ASP A 83 5.58 11.42 -12.19
CA ASP A 83 6.06 12.03 -13.43
C ASP A 83 7.26 12.98 -13.18
N ASP A 84 7.67 13.74 -14.20
CA ASP A 84 8.75 14.74 -14.11
C ASP A 84 8.34 16.07 -13.46
N SER A 85 7.20 16.12 -12.77
CA SER A 85 6.76 17.24 -11.95
C SER A 85 7.51 17.32 -10.60
N GLY A 86 7.02 18.16 -9.68
CA GLY A 86 7.65 18.41 -8.37
C GLY A 86 7.92 17.13 -7.57
N GLY A 87 6.98 16.18 -7.58
CA GLY A 87 7.11 14.91 -6.85
C GLY A 87 8.26 14.04 -7.35
N GLY A 88 8.33 13.79 -8.66
CA GLY A 88 9.44 13.03 -9.25
C GLY A 88 10.79 13.76 -9.13
N ARG A 89 10.81 15.08 -9.26
CA ARG A 89 12.02 15.89 -9.04
C ARG A 89 12.54 15.77 -7.60
N GLU A 90 11.66 15.73 -6.61
CA GLU A 90 12.05 15.50 -5.22
C GLU A 90 12.56 14.08 -4.99
N CYS A 91 11.89 13.09 -5.59
CA CYS A 91 12.33 11.70 -5.59
C CYS A 91 13.75 11.54 -6.10
N ILE A 92 14.03 12.04 -7.30
CA ILE A 92 15.36 11.95 -7.92
C ILE A 92 16.42 12.70 -7.09
N ARG A 93 16.10 13.89 -6.57
CA ARG A 93 17.02 14.62 -5.67
C ARG A 93 17.34 13.82 -4.40
N ALA A 94 16.36 13.15 -3.81
CA ALA A 94 16.55 12.33 -2.62
C ALA A 94 17.39 11.07 -2.90
N VAL A 95 17.17 10.41 -4.05
CA VAL A 95 17.97 9.25 -4.51
C VAL A 95 19.41 9.66 -4.80
N ALA A 96 19.64 10.79 -5.48
CA ALA A 96 20.98 11.31 -5.72
C ALA A 96 21.71 11.62 -4.41
N ALA A 97 21.02 12.22 -3.42
CA ALA A 97 21.59 12.47 -2.10
C ALA A 97 21.97 11.16 -1.39
N TYR A 98 21.14 10.12 -1.50
CA TYR A 98 21.41 8.80 -0.96
C TYR A 98 22.66 8.16 -1.59
N ARG A 99 22.76 8.13 -2.92
CA ARG A 99 23.90 7.55 -3.65
C ARG A 99 25.23 8.20 -3.26
N ARG A 100 25.24 9.53 -3.05
CA ARG A 100 26.43 10.24 -2.54
C ARG A 100 26.86 9.76 -1.14
N ARG A 101 25.90 9.43 -0.28
CA ARG A 101 26.16 8.98 1.10
C ARG A 101 26.57 7.52 1.18
N PHE A 102 26.07 6.70 0.27
CA PHE A 102 26.30 5.25 0.21
C PHE A 102 26.75 4.81 -1.19
N PRO A 103 28.00 5.12 -1.59
CA PRO A 103 28.47 4.90 -2.96
C PRO A 103 28.61 3.42 -3.37
N MET A 104 28.57 2.49 -2.42
CA MET A 104 28.56 1.04 -2.70
C MET A 104 27.15 0.45 -2.76
N HIS A 105 26.12 1.29 -2.60
CA HIS A 105 24.74 0.86 -2.75
C HIS A 105 24.28 1.16 -4.17
N GLU A 106 23.88 0.13 -4.89
CA GLU A 106 23.18 0.26 -6.14
C GLU A 106 21.70 0.56 -5.88
N VAL A 107 21.14 1.52 -6.61
CA VAL A 107 19.73 1.89 -6.50
C VAL A 107 19.11 1.82 -7.88
N HIS A 108 18.22 0.87 -8.06
CA HIS A 108 17.52 0.58 -9.32
C HIS A 108 16.07 1.02 -9.18
N LEU A 109 15.65 2.03 -9.95
CA LEU A 109 14.28 2.54 -9.91
C LEU A 109 13.37 1.66 -10.78
N LEU A 110 12.26 1.21 -10.21
CA LEU A 110 11.29 0.34 -10.85
C LEU A 110 9.98 1.13 -11.04
N ALA A 111 9.78 1.57 -12.28
CA ALA A 111 8.64 2.38 -12.69
C ALA A 111 7.38 1.53 -12.88
N ASN A 112 6.24 2.09 -12.50
CA ASN A 112 4.93 1.49 -12.69
C ASN A 112 4.46 1.61 -14.13
N SER A 113 4.90 2.63 -14.88
CA SER A 113 4.40 2.91 -16.24
C SER A 113 5.46 3.50 -17.17
N PRO A 114 5.25 3.43 -18.50
CA PRO A 114 6.20 3.95 -19.48
C PRO A 114 6.49 5.45 -19.32
N ASP A 115 5.47 6.25 -18.99
CA ASP A 115 5.62 7.70 -18.85
C ASP A 115 6.46 8.11 -17.62
N GLU A 116 6.50 7.28 -16.57
CA GLU A 116 7.45 7.45 -15.45
C GLU A 116 8.89 7.16 -15.87
N VAL A 117 9.12 6.13 -16.71
CA VAL A 117 10.46 5.84 -17.26
C VAL A 117 10.96 7.04 -18.06
N GLU A 118 10.11 7.57 -18.94
CA GLU A 118 10.43 8.77 -19.72
C GLU A 118 10.63 9.99 -18.83
N GLY A 119 9.78 10.17 -17.80
CA GLY A 119 9.88 11.25 -16.83
C GLY A 119 11.20 11.23 -16.07
N PHE A 120 11.60 10.07 -15.54
CA PHE A 120 12.90 9.92 -14.88
C PHE A 120 14.06 10.12 -15.85
N ALA A 121 13.97 9.66 -17.09
CA ALA A 121 14.99 9.90 -18.10
C ALA A 121 15.18 11.40 -18.38
N ARG A 122 14.09 12.19 -18.44
CA ARG A 122 14.15 13.66 -18.54
C ARG A 122 14.79 14.33 -17.32
N LEU A 123 14.74 13.67 -16.16
CA LEU A 123 15.42 14.10 -14.94
C LEU A 123 16.86 13.58 -14.83
N GLY A 124 17.37 12.88 -15.86
CA GLY A 124 18.72 12.33 -15.91
C GLY A 124 18.89 11.03 -15.15
N GLU A 125 17.80 10.31 -14.87
CA GLU A 125 17.81 9.05 -14.12
C GLU A 125 17.25 7.89 -14.94
N ALA A 126 17.93 6.75 -14.87
CA ALA A 126 17.44 5.52 -15.47
C ALA A 126 16.43 4.83 -14.55
N ALA A 127 15.37 4.30 -15.16
CA ALA A 127 14.40 3.44 -14.49
C ALA A 127 14.03 2.26 -15.40
N PHE A 128 13.66 1.15 -14.77
CA PHE A 128 13.17 -0.04 -15.46
C PHE A 128 11.65 -0.05 -15.43
N LEU A 129 11.02 -0.38 -16.55
CA LEU A 129 9.59 -0.65 -16.59
C LEU A 129 9.33 -2.01 -15.93
N LEU A 130 9.10 -1.99 -14.62
CA LEU A 130 8.82 -3.16 -13.81
C LEU A 130 7.96 -2.70 -12.63
N ASN A 131 6.66 -2.95 -12.72
CA ASN A 131 5.72 -2.36 -11.78
C ASN A 131 5.84 -2.95 -10.36
N GLN A 132 5.34 -2.22 -9.36
CA GLN A 132 5.41 -2.63 -7.96
C GLN A 132 4.66 -3.95 -7.63
N ASN A 133 3.79 -4.42 -8.52
CA ASN A 133 3.01 -5.64 -8.32
C ASN A 133 3.81 -6.92 -8.63
N LEU A 134 5.09 -6.83 -9.02
CA LEU A 134 5.94 -7.98 -9.33
C LEU A 134 6.01 -9.05 -8.22
N ALA A 135 5.74 -8.66 -6.97
CA ALA A 135 5.82 -9.54 -5.80
C ALA A 135 4.48 -10.15 -5.39
N VAL A 136 3.38 -9.86 -6.09
CA VAL A 136 2.11 -10.55 -5.86
C VAL A 136 2.27 -12.01 -6.27
N SER A 137 1.86 -12.93 -5.38
CA SER A 137 2.16 -14.35 -5.53
C SER A 137 0.91 -15.17 -5.79
N GLU A 138 0.99 -16.03 -6.80
CA GLU A 138 0.01 -17.08 -7.12
C GLU A 138 -0.20 -18.09 -5.96
N ARG A 139 0.71 -18.13 -4.99
CA ARG A 139 0.55 -18.93 -3.77
C ARG A 139 -0.63 -18.44 -2.91
N TYR A 140 -0.92 -17.15 -2.96
CA TYR A 140 -1.98 -16.53 -2.15
C TYR A 140 -3.24 -16.24 -2.96
N PHE A 141 -3.08 -15.93 -4.25
CA PHE A 141 -4.18 -15.60 -5.15
C PHE A 141 -4.20 -16.60 -6.30
N PHE A 142 -5.33 -17.26 -6.47
CA PHE A 142 -5.52 -18.32 -7.46
C PHE A 142 -7.03 -18.51 -7.66
N PRO A 143 -7.48 -19.00 -8.83
CA PRO A 143 -8.89 -19.27 -9.06
C PRO A 143 -9.41 -20.26 -8.01
N VAL A 144 -10.44 -19.87 -7.26
CA VAL A 144 -11.05 -20.73 -6.26
C VAL A 144 -12.18 -21.52 -6.93
N GLU A 145 -12.00 -22.83 -7.03
CA GLU A 145 -13.02 -23.73 -7.57
C GLU A 145 -14.25 -23.82 -6.66
N ASP A 146 -15.40 -24.15 -7.26
CA ASP A 146 -16.68 -24.41 -6.57
C ASP A 146 -17.20 -23.26 -5.69
N VAL A 147 -16.78 -22.02 -5.95
CA VAL A 147 -17.34 -20.83 -5.29
C VAL A 147 -18.44 -20.23 -6.18
N PRO A 148 -19.69 -20.15 -5.70
CA PRO A 148 -20.76 -19.52 -6.47
C PRO A 148 -20.53 -18.00 -6.54
N VAL A 149 -20.78 -17.44 -7.72
CA VAL A 149 -20.78 -15.99 -7.92
C VAL A 149 -22.00 -15.38 -7.21
N GLU A 150 -21.74 -14.61 -6.16
CA GLU A 150 -22.76 -13.91 -5.36
C GLU A 150 -22.88 -12.43 -5.75
N PHE A 151 -21.83 -11.86 -6.32
CA PHE A 151 -21.72 -10.43 -6.64
C PHE A 151 -21.45 -10.22 -8.13
N ASP A 152 -22.06 -9.19 -8.70
CA ASP A 152 -21.80 -8.78 -10.08
C ASP A 152 -20.41 -8.16 -10.20
N ALA A 153 -19.92 -7.54 -9.12
CA ALA A 153 -18.56 -7.00 -9.07
C ALA A 153 -17.98 -6.98 -7.64
N ILE A 154 -16.65 -6.97 -7.53
CA ILE A 154 -15.94 -6.73 -6.27
C ILE A 154 -14.96 -5.56 -6.41
N TYR A 155 -14.90 -4.70 -5.40
CA TYR A 155 -13.88 -3.67 -5.31
C TYR A 155 -13.00 -3.88 -4.09
N ASN A 156 -11.75 -4.31 -4.31
CA ASN A 156 -10.69 -4.34 -3.32
C ASN A 156 -9.95 -2.99 -3.28
N ALA A 157 -10.43 -2.08 -2.42
CA ALA A 157 -9.89 -0.74 -2.31
C ALA A 157 -10.17 -0.08 -0.95
N ARG A 158 -9.32 0.88 -0.58
CA ARG A 158 -9.58 1.79 0.54
C ARG A 158 -10.86 2.60 0.29
N LEU A 159 -11.64 2.89 1.33
CA LEU A 159 -12.70 3.89 1.26
C LEU A 159 -12.09 5.29 1.23
N ASP A 160 -11.86 5.80 0.02
CA ASP A 160 -11.22 7.08 -0.24
C ASP A 160 -11.84 7.71 -1.50
N PRO A 161 -12.08 9.04 -1.55
CA PRO A 161 -12.62 9.70 -2.74
C PRO A 161 -11.83 9.43 -4.03
N MET A 162 -10.50 9.31 -3.95
CA MET A 162 -9.67 8.97 -5.12
C MET A 162 -9.94 7.58 -5.68
N LYS A 163 -10.58 6.70 -4.90
CA LYS A 163 -11.01 5.37 -5.36
C LYS A 163 -12.29 5.42 -6.18
N ARG A 164 -12.96 6.56 -6.28
CA ARG A 164 -14.16 6.77 -7.11
C ARG A 164 -15.21 5.66 -6.93
N ILE A 165 -15.43 5.26 -5.68
CA ILE A 165 -16.31 4.14 -5.31
C ILE A 165 -17.76 4.40 -5.76
N GLU A 166 -18.16 5.67 -5.81
CA GLU A 166 -19.45 6.11 -6.33
C GLU A 166 -19.74 5.65 -7.77
N LEU A 167 -18.71 5.36 -8.58
CA LEU A 167 -18.91 4.84 -9.94
C LEU A 167 -19.48 3.41 -9.96
N ALA A 168 -19.41 2.69 -8.84
CA ALA A 168 -20.01 1.35 -8.71
C ALA A 168 -21.52 1.41 -8.39
N ALA A 169 -22.11 2.59 -8.23
CA ALA A 169 -23.49 2.77 -7.76
C ALA A 169 -24.56 2.15 -8.69
N ALA A 170 -24.28 2.02 -9.97
CA ALA A 170 -25.21 1.47 -10.97
C ALA A 170 -25.09 -0.07 -11.12
N ILE A 171 -24.20 -0.72 -10.37
CA ILE A 171 -24.05 -2.17 -10.35
C ILE A 171 -24.95 -2.72 -9.24
N ASP A 172 -25.78 -3.70 -9.55
CA ASP A 172 -26.79 -4.23 -8.63
C ASP A 172 -26.17 -4.79 -7.34
N ARG A 173 -25.21 -5.73 -7.45
CA ARG A 173 -24.57 -6.39 -6.29
C ARG A 173 -23.06 -6.18 -6.30
N VAL A 174 -22.57 -5.31 -5.42
CA VAL A 174 -21.14 -5.02 -5.28
C VAL A 174 -20.61 -5.50 -3.93
N ALA A 175 -19.53 -6.29 -3.97
CA ALA A 175 -18.74 -6.58 -2.79
C ALA A 175 -17.64 -5.53 -2.59
N TYR A 176 -17.38 -5.14 -1.35
CA TYR A 176 -16.26 -4.29 -0.97
C TYR A 176 -15.33 -5.02 -0.02
N VAL A 177 -14.06 -5.15 -0.42
CA VAL A 177 -12.96 -5.50 0.46
C VAL A 177 -12.14 -4.23 0.66
N THR A 178 -12.15 -3.71 1.87
CA THR A 178 -11.52 -2.43 2.21
C THR A 178 -10.53 -2.58 3.36
N ARG A 179 -9.96 -1.46 3.82
CA ARG A 179 -8.95 -1.43 4.86
C ARG A 179 -9.33 -0.46 5.97
N PRO A 180 -8.84 -0.66 7.20
CA PRO A 180 -9.02 0.28 8.29
C PRO A 180 -8.65 1.71 7.87
N PRO A 181 -9.29 2.74 8.46
CA PRO A 181 -9.01 4.12 8.12
C PRO A 181 -7.52 4.44 8.28
N TRP A 182 -6.92 5.01 7.24
CA TRP A 182 -5.57 5.54 7.27
C TRP A 182 -5.64 7.05 7.10
N ALA A 183 -5.30 7.79 8.17
CA ALA A 183 -5.34 9.25 8.22
C ALA A 183 -6.72 9.93 8.04
N ILE A 184 -7.82 9.16 8.00
CA ILE A 184 -9.20 9.66 8.08
C ILE A 184 -9.77 9.44 9.48
N ASP A 185 -10.62 10.35 9.94
CA ASP A 185 -11.32 10.20 11.21
C ASP A 185 -12.18 8.92 11.22
N PRO A 186 -12.09 8.08 12.27
CA PRO A 186 -12.84 6.83 12.36
C PRO A 186 -14.37 6.99 12.25
N ALA A 187 -14.95 8.08 12.75
CA ALA A 187 -16.38 8.31 12.65
C ALA A 187 -16.79 8.70 11.22
N VAL A 188 -15.96 9.48 10.52
CA VAL A 188 -16.16 9.76 9.09
C VAL A 188 -16.08 8.49 8.27
N TYR A 189 -15.08 7.63 8.52
CA TYR A 189 -14.94 6.34 7.86
C TYR A 189 -16.17 5.45 8.08
N ALA A 190 -16.63 5.32 9.33
CA ALA A 190 -17.84 4.57 9.65
C ALA A 190 -19.08 5.13 8.95
N GLY A 191 -19.18 6.47 8.82
CA GLY A 191 -20.24 7.14 8.08
C GLY A 191 -20.23 6.83 6.58
N LEU A 192 -19.05 6.78 5.95
CA LEU A 192 -18.91 6.38 4.54
C LEU A 192 -19.38 4.94 4.32
N HIS A 193 -18.95 4.04 5.19
CA HIS A 193 -19.33 2.62 5.16
C HIS A 193 -20.84 2.43 5.33
N ALA A 194 -21.43 3.06 6.36
CA ALA A 194 -22.87 3.05 6.58
C ALA A 194 -23.65 3.68 5.41
N GLY A 195 -23.10 4.74 4.81
CA GLY A 195 -23.70 5.42 3.66
C GLY A 195 -23.77 4.55 2.40
N ILE A 196 -22.79 3.67 2.17
CA ILE A 196 -22.84 2.69 1.08
C ILE A 196 -24.00 1.71 1.32
N ALA A 197 -24.05 1.11 2.50
CA ALA A 197 -25.09 0.14 2.86
C ALA A 197 -26.51 0.73 2.84
N ALA A 198 -26.66 2.00 3.22
CA ALA A 198 -27.95 2.68 3.23
C ALA A 198 -28.46 3.03 1.82
N ARG A 199 -27.57 3.36 0.88
CA ARG A 199 -27.93 3.74 -0.50
C ARG A 199 -28.09 2.54 -1.43
N HIS A 200 -27.36 1.47 -1.15
CA HIS A 200 -27.31 0.28 -2.00
C HIS A 200 -27.46 -0.96 -1.10
N PRO A 201 -28.70 -1.43 -0.86
CA PRO A 201 -28.94 -2.51 0.11
C PRO A 201 -28.30 -3.85 -0.29
N ASP A 202 -28.10 -4.07 -1.58
CA ASP A 202 -27.47 -5.28 -2.13
C ASP A 202 -25.94 -5.18 -2.24
N HIS A 203 -25.37 -4.03 -1.88
CA HIS A 203 -23.93 -3.87 -1.74
C HIS A 203 -23.47 -4.33 -0.36
N ARG A 204 -22.32 -5.01 -0.30
CA ARG A 204 -21.83 -5.63 0.94
C ARG A 204 -20.35 -5.39 1.15
N SER A 205 -20.00 -4.87 2.32
CA SER A 205 -18.62 -4.94 2.79
C SER A 205 -18.35 -6.32 3.39
N LEU A 206 -17.28 -6.96 2.93
CA LEU A 206 -16.92 -8.33 3.31
C LEU A 206 -15.93 -8.38 4.49
N ASN A 207 -15.35 -7.25 4.85
CA ASN A 207 -14.45 -7.16 5.99
C ASN A 207 -15.19 -7.46 7.31
N PRO A 208 -14.57 -8.17 8.25
CA PRO A 208 -15.04 -8.22 9.62
C PRO A 208 -15.12 -6.81 10.21
N LEU A 209 -16.14 -6.54 11.02
CA LEU A 209 -16.24 -5.30 11.79
C LEU A 209 -15.81 -5.54 13.24
N GLU A 210 -15.00 -4.63 13.77
CA GLU A 210 -14.59 -4.57 15.17
C GLU A 210 -14.75 -3.12 15.65
N ASN A 211 -15.62 -2.90 16.65
CA ASN A 211 -15.94 -1.56 17.19
C ASN A 211 -16.37 -0.54 16.12
N GLY A 212 -17.13 -0.97 15.11
CA GLY A 212 -17.62 -0.11 14.03
C GLY A 212 -16.58 0.22 12.94
N LEU A 213 -15.40 -0.39 13.00
CA LEU A 213 -14.36 -0.26 11.99
C LEU A 213 -14.12 -1.60 11.31
N VAL A 214 -13.74 -1.55 10.04
CA VAL A 214 -13.32 -2.76 9.32
C VAL A 214 -12.00 -3.28 9.89
N ARG A 215 -11.84 -4.60 9.90
CA ARG A 215 -10.55 -5.26 10.09
C ARG A 215 -9.97 -5.64 8.74
N ASP A 216 -8.64 -5.60 8.63
CA ASP A 216 -7.96 -6.18 7.50
C ASP A 216 -8.25 -7.69 7.40
N MET A 217 -8.39 -8.13 6.16
CA MET A 217 -8.50 -9.54 5.77
C MET A 217 -7.11 -10.04 5.41
N ASP A 218 -6.81 -11.31 5.74
CA ASP A 218 -5.61 -11.95 5.23
C ASP A 218 -5.76 -12.31 3.74
N ALA A 219 -4.64 -12.60 3.06
CA ALA A 219 -4.64 -12.85 1.63
C ALA A 219 -5.55 -14.03 1.22
N ALA A 220 -5.64 -15.07 2.04
CA ALA A 220 -6.52 -16.21 1.78
C ALA A 220 -8.00 -15.82 1.84
N SER A 221 -8.39 -14.99 2.81
CA SER A 221 -9.75 -14.46 2.94
C SER A 221 -10.09 -13.51 1.79
N VAL A 222 -9.12 -12.68 1.37
CA VAL A 222 -9.28 -11.82 0.18
C VAL A 222 -9.48 -12.70 -1.06
N ASN A 223 -8.63 -13.70 -1.31
CA ASN A 223 -8.76 -14.57 -2.49
C ASN A 223 -10.13 -15.27 -2.56
N ARG A 224 -10.64 -15.77 -1.41
CA ARG A 224 -12.01 -16.34 -1.34
C ARG A 224 -13.09 -15.30 -1.60
N ALA A 225 -12.91 -14.05 -1.16
CA ALA A 225 -13.83 -12.98 -1.46
C ALA A 225 -13.85 -12.62 -2.96
N LEU A 226 -12.68 -12.63 -3.60
CA LEU A 226 -12.56 -12.42 -5.05
C LEU A 226 -13.36 -13.49 -5.82
N GLY A 227 -13.21 -14.77 -5.48
CA GLY A 227 -13.92 -15.87 -6.15
C GLY A 227 -15.46 -15.81 -6.07
N ARG A 228 -16.04 -14.94 -5.24
CA ARG A 228 -17.50 -14.75 -5.10
C ARG A 228 -18.05 -13.68 -6.03
N ALA A 229 -17.22 -13.07 -6.89
CA ALA A 229 -17.63 -11.99 -7.78
C ALA A 229 -17.36 -12.32 -9.26
N ALA A 230 -18.18 -11.77 -10.15
CA ALA A 230 -18.02 -11.99 -11.60
C ALA A 230 -16.82 -11.21 -12.18
N VAL A 231 -16.55 -10.00 -11.67
CA VAL A 231 -15.45 -9.13 -12.12
C VAL A 231 -14.82 -8.36 -10.96
N GLY A 232 -13.54 -8.01 -11.10
CA GLY A 232 -12.85 -7.05 -10.24
C GLY A 232 -13.01 -5.63 -10.78
N LEU A 233 -13.24 -4.66 -9.89
CA LEU A 233 -13.34 -3.25 -10.23
C LEU A 233 -12.02 -2.53 -10.02
N ALA A 234 -11.65 -1.72 -11.00
CA ALA A 234 -10.56 -0.79 -10.93
C ALA A 234 -11.07 0.58 -11.37
N LEU A 235 -11.21 1.51 -10.43
CA LEU A 235 -11.98 2.73 -10.66
C LEU A 235 -11.17 4.03 -10.51
N SER A 236 -9.96 4.03 -9.96
CA SER A 236 -9.17 5.25 -9.72
C SER A 236 -8.71 5.97 -11.00
N GLU A 237 -8.69 7.31 -10.98
CA GLU A 237 -8.24 8.11 -12.14
C GLU A 237 -6.74 8.11 -12.29
N VAL A 238 -6.05 8.23 -11.17
CA VAL A 238 -4.60 8.21 -11.08
C VAL A 238 -4.25 7.29 -9.93
N GLU A 239 -3.39 6.32 -10.19
CA GLU A 239 -2.84 5.42 -9.19
C GLU A 239 -1.49 4.88 -9.67
N GLY A 240 -0.67 4.32 -8.79
CA GLY A 240 0.42 3.43 -9.22
C GLY A 240 -0.12 2.16 -9.91
N ALA A 241 0.56 1.03 -9.74
CA ALA A 241 0.16 -0.22 -10.41
C ALA A 241 -1.16 -0.87 -9.94
N MET A 242 -1.85 -0.30 -8.93
CA MET A 242 -3.02 -0.88 -8.26
C MET A 242 -2.87 -2.37 -7.91
N LEU A 243 -2.40 -2.67 -6.68
CA LEU A 243 -2.16 -4.05 -6.22
C LEU A 243 -3.30 -5.03 -6.52
N ALA A 244 -4.54 -4.59 -6.28
CA ALA A 244 -5.73 -5.40 -6.48
C ALA A 244 -5.95 -5.86 -7.93
N SER A 245 -5.42 -5.16 -8.94
CA SER A 245 -5.52 -5.61 -10.33
C SER A 245 -4.80 -6.96 -10.54
N MET A 246 -3.60 -7.09 -9.98
CA MET A 246 -2.84 -8.35 -10.04
C MET A 246 -3.50 -9.45 -9.21
N GLU A 247 -4.08 -9.10 -8.06
CA GLU A 247 -4.85 -10.06 -7.25
C GLU A 247 -6.07 -10.60 -8.01
N TYR A 248 -6.80 -9.74 -8.73
CA TYR A 248 -7.93 -10.16 -9.58
C TYR A 248 -7.46 -11.10 -10.69
N MET A 249 -6.42 -10.73 -11.44
CA MET A 249 -5.90 -11.55 -12.54
C MET A 249 -5.45 -12.93 -12.06
N LEU A 250 -4.70 -13.00 -10.96
CA LEU A 250 -4.26 -14.27 -10.37
C LEU A 250 -5.43 -15.08 -9.81
N ALA A 251 -6.46 -14.43 -9.26
CA ALA A 251 -7.69 -15.09 -8.83
C ALA A 251 -8.61 -15.51 -10.00
N GLY A 252 -8.22 -15.26 -11.25
CA GLY A 252 -9.00 -15.60 -12.45
C GLY A 252 -10.19 -14.67 -12.72
N LEU A 253 -10.22 -13.49 -12.10
CA LEU A 253 -11.29 -12.50 -12.30
C LEU A 253 -10.97 -11.58 -13.49
N PRO A 254 -11.89 -11.42 -14.45
CA PRO A 254 -11.85 -10.31 -15.39
C PRO A 254 -11.86 -8.96 -14.65
N ILE A 255 -11.26 -7.94 -15.25
CA ILE A 255 -11.20 -6.60 -14.66
C ILE A 255 -12.04 -5.63 -15.49
N VAL A 256 -12.94 -4.92 -14.82
CA VAL A 256 -13.63 -3.76 -15.38
C VAL A 256 -12.92 -2.50 -14.89
N SER A 257 -12.41 -1.73 -15.84
CA SER A 257 -11.45 -0.65 -15.63
C SER A 257 -12.00 0.65 -16.24
N THR A 258 -11.99 1.74 -15.48
CA THR A 258 -12.08 3.09 -16.05
C THR A 258 -10.72 3.54 -16.57
N PRO A 259 -10.64 4.46 -17.56
CA PRO A 259 -9.37 5.06 -17.95
C PRO A 259 -8.60 5.60 -16.73
N SER A 260 -7.29 5.35 -16.71
CA SER A 260 -6.38 5.84 -15.66
C SER A 260 -5.01 6.22 -16.16
N LYS A 261 -4.31 7.02 -15.36
CA LYS A 261 -2.89 7.31 -15.49
C LYS A 261 -2.08 6.62 -14.38
N GLY A 262 -0.86 6.22 -14.70
CA GLY A 262 0.07 5.54 -13.81
C GLY A 262 0.18 4.08 -14.21
N GLY A 263 0.10 3.11 -13.31
CA GLY A 263 0.57 1.74 -13.62
C GLY A 263 -0.46 0.70 -14.02
N ARG A 264 -1.66 1.11 -14.44
CA ARG A 264 -2.77 0.22 -14.78
C ARG A 264 -3.11 0.21 -16.28
N ASP A 265 -2.58 1.17 -17.03
CA ASP A 265 -2.85 1.38 -18.45
C ASP A 265 -2.35 0.22 -19.35
#